data_AF-A0A359E452-F1
#
_entry.id   AF-A0A359E452-F1
#
_cell.length_a   1.000
_cell.length_b   1.000
_cell.length_c   1.000
_cell.angle_alpha   90.00
_cell.angle_beta   90.00
_cell.angle_gamma   90.00
#
_symmetry.space_group_name_H-M   'P 1'
#
loop_
_entity.id
_entity.type
_entity.pdbx_description
1 polymer ?
#
loop_
_entity_poly.entity_id
_entity_poly.type
_entity_poly.pdbx_seq_one_letter_code
_entity_poly.pdbx_strand_id
1 'polypeptide(L)' 'MEKKADKDRQSTIYEHTVPDGQHTDIRLDKYITSFVENASRTKVQEAISDGYVSVNGNQEKNSYIM' A
#
# COMPACT_ATOMS: atom_id res chain seq x y z
N MET A 1 -19.99 -9.48 24.89
CA MET A 1 -19.68 -9.33 23.45
C MET A 1 -18.35 -10.02 23.18
N GLU A 2 -18.40 -11.07 22.36
CA GLU A 2 -17.25 -11.92 22.00
C GLU A 2 -16.06 -11.10 21.47
N LYS A 3 -14.93 -11.15 22.16
CA LYS A 3 -13.63 -10.88 21.53
C LYS A 3 -13.22 -12.15 20.78
N LYS A 4 -13.62 -12.25 19.51
CA LYS A 4 -13.20 -13.35 18.64
C LYS A 4 -11.70 -13.21 18.38
N ALA A 5 -10.96 -14.19 18.89
CA ALA A 5 -9.65 -14.69 18.48
C ALA A 5 -8.80 -13.75 17.61
N ASP A 6 -7.78 -13.18 18.25
CA ASP A 6 -6.56 -12.68 17.60
C ASP A 6 -5.88 -13.86 16.91
N LYS A 7 -6.36 -14.18 15.71
CA LYS A 7 -5.78 -15.22 14.86
C LYS A 7 -4.52 -14.61 14.31
N ASP A 8 -3.37 -14.97 14.87
CA ASP A 8 -1.99 -14.69 14.41
C ASP A 8 -1.96 -14.30 12.93
N ARG A 9 -2.19 -13.01 12.64
CA ARG A 9 -2.14 -12.48 11.28
C ARG A 9 -0.70 -12.07 11.12
N GLN A 10 0.11 -12.97 10.57
CA GLN A 10 1.44 -12.62 10.11
C GLN A 10 1.30 -11.50 9.07
N SER A 11 1.55 -10.26 9.49
CA SER A 11 1.56 -9.10 8.61
C SER A 11 2.97 -8.94 8.06
N THR A 12 3.13 -9.10 6.75
CA THR A 12 4.37 -8.78 6.07
C THR A 12 4.41 -7.28 5.79
N ILE A 13 5.40 -6.59 6.36
CA ILE A 13 5.65 -5.17 6.10
C ILE A 13 6.61 -5.08 4.91
N TYR A 14 6.24 -4.28 3.92
CA TYR A 14 7.08 -3.98 2.76
C TYR A 14 7.53 -2.51 2.84
N GLU A 15 8.84 -2.30 2.95
CA GLU A 15 9.44 -0.98 2.86
C GLU A 15 10.21 -0.91 1.54
N HIS A 16 9.86 0.06 0.70
CA HIS A 16 10.50 0.27 -0.59
C HIS A 16 10.99 1.71 -0.68
N THR A 17 12.29 1.88 -0.93
CA THR A 17 12.86 3.18 -1.29
C THR A 17 12.71 3.35 -2.80
N VAL A 18 11.97 4.38 -3.21
CA VAL A 18 11.85 4.76 -4.62
C VAL A 18 13.20 5.38 -5.05
N PRO A 19 13.90 4.82 -6.05
CA PRO A 19 15.18 5.36 -6.50
C PRO A 19 15.02 6.72 -7.18
N ASP A 20 15.99 7.61 -6.96
CA ASP A 20 16.04 8.93 -7.58
C ASP A 20 15.99 8.82 -9.11
N GLY A 21 15.09 9.59 -9.73
CA GLY A 21 14.87 9.56 -11.18
C GLY A 21 13.75 8.63 -11.64
N GLN A 22 13.18 7.81 -10.76
CA GLN A 22 11.86 7.19 -10.96
C GLN A 22 10.75 8.18 -10.56
N HIS A 23 10.84 9.39 -11.09
CA HIS A 23 9.81 10.41 -10.94
C HIS A 23 8.97 10.47 -12.20
N THR A 24 7.71 10.81 -12.01
CA THR A 24 6.77 11.38 -12.96
C THR A 24 5.75 10.40 -13.53
N ASP A 25 4.54 10.52 -12.95
CA ASP A 25 3.24 10.14 -13.51
C ASP A 25 2.77 8.69 -13.29
N ILE A 26 3.28 8.02 -12.26
CA ILE A 26 2.72 6.74 -11.81
C ILE A 26 1.86 6.96 -10.56
N ARG A 27 0.62 6.47 -10.61
CA ARG A 27 -0.27 6.47 -9.45
C ARG A 27 0.19 5.47 -8.38
N LEU A 28 -0.01 5.82 -7.11
CA LEU A 28 0.32 5.01 -5.94
C LEU A 28 -0.19 3.56 -6.01
N ASP A 29 -1.45 3.42 -6.38
CA ASP A 29 -2.08 2.10 -6.56
C ASP A 29 -1.43 1.27 -7.67
N LYS A 30 -1.06 1.89 -8.80
CA LYS A 30 -0.39 1.22 -9.93
C LYS A 30 1.00 0.76 -9.55
N TYR A 31 1.74 1.60 -8.85
CA TYR A 31 3.08 1.29 -8.38
C TYR A 31 3.04 0.08 -7.45
N ILE A 32 2.26 0.11 -6.37
CA ILE A 32 2.22 -1.00 -5.40
C ILE A 32 1.82 -2.32 -6.07
N THR A 33 0.86 -2.31 -7.00
CA THR A 33 0.49 -3.53 -7.74
C THR A 33 1.61 -4.10 -8.61
N SER A 34 2.60 -3.31 -9.04
CA SER A 34 3.77 -3.86 -9.76
C SER A 34 4.79 -4.52 -8.85
N PHE A 35 4.77 -4.26 -7.54
CA PHE A 35 5.68 -4.87 -6.57
C PHE A 35 5.07 -6.06 -5.83
N VAL A 36 3.76 -6.02 -5.56
CA VAL A 36 3.07 -7.08 -4.83
C VAL A 36 2.40 -8.04 -5.83
N GLU A 37 3.03 -9.19 -6.05
CA GLU A 37 2.48 -10.23 -6.91
C GLU A 37 1.10 -10.69 -6.39
N ASN A 38 0.16 -10.92 -7.32
CA ASN A 38 -1.23 -11.31 -7.04
C ASN A 38 -2.07 -10.29 -6.23
N ALA A 39 -1.59 -9.06 -6.03
CA ALA A 39 -2.42 -7.99 -5.50
C ALA A 39 -3.30 -7.40 -6.59
N SER A 40 -4.63 -7.43 -6.39
CA SER A 40 -5.53 -6.70 -7.28
C SER A 40 -5.45 -5.20 -6.97
N ARG A 41 -5.62 -4.38 -8.01
CA ARG A 41 -5.64 -2.92 -7.88
C ARG A 41 -6.69 -2.44 -6.87
N THR A 42 -7.87 -3.06 -6.84
CA THR A 42 -8.92 -2.75 -5.87
C THR A 42 -8.47 -2.99 -4.44
N LYS A 43 -7.84 -4.14 -4.13
CA LYS A 43 -7.32 -4.43 -2.78
C LYS A 43 -6.26 -3.42 -2.34
N VAL A 44 -5.40 -3.00 -3.27
CA VAL A 44 -4.39 -1.96 -2.99
C VAL A 44 -5.04 -0.61 -2.71
N GLN A 45 -6.05 -0.22 -3.49
CA GLN A 45 -6.80 1.02 -3.26
C GLN A 45 -7.52 1.02 -1.91
N GLU A 46 -8.14 -0.10 -1.54
CA GLU A 46 -8.74 -0.31 -0.21
C GLU A 46 -7.68 -0.20 0.88
N ALA A 47 -6.54 -0.89 0.74
CA ALA A 47 -5.45 -0.83 1.73
C ALA A 47 -4.88 0.58 1.92
N ILE A 48 -4.76 1.37 0.84
CA ILE A 48 -4.38 2.78 0.92
C ILE A 48 -5.45 3.59 1.67
N SER A 49 -6.73 3.34 1.36
CA SER A 49 -7.86 4.08 1.98
C SER A 49 -8.05 3.74 3.46
N ASP A 50 -7.76 2.50 3.85
CA ASP A 50 -7.79 1.99 5.22
C ASP A 50 -6.55 2.41 6.03
N GLY A 51 -5.57 3.04 5.37
CA GLY A 51 -4.38 3.61 5.99
C GLY A 51 -3.22 2.64 6.23
N TYR A 52 -3.22 1.48 5.58
CA TYR A 52 -2.12 0.51 5.63
C TYR A 52 -0.89 0.92 4.79
N VAL A 53 -0.99 2.00 4.01
CA VAL A 53 0.08 2.50 3.15
C VAL A 53 0.42 3.92 3.56
N SER A 54 1.71 4.20 3.72
CA SER A 54 2.23 5.54 3.93
C SER A 54 3.34 5.85 2.94
N VAL A 55 3.37 7.09 2.43
CA VAL A 55 4.40 7.58 1.53
C VAL A 55 5.20 8.63 2.29
N ASN A 56 6.49 8.38 2.50
CA ASN A 56 7.38 9.25 3.27
C ASN A 56 6.81 9.64 4.66
N GLY A 57 6.07 8.73 5.30
CA GLY A 57 5.43 8.94 6.60
C GLY A 57 4.05 9.63 6.56
N ASN A 58 3.55 10.02 5.38
CA ASN A 58 2.23 10.62 5.22
C ASN A 58 1.21 9.63 4.64
N GLN A 59 -0.04 9.76 5.08
CA GLN A 59 -1.17 9.00 4.56
C GLN A 59 -1.67 9.66 3.27
N GLU A 60 -1.38 9.03 2.14
CA GLU A 60 -1.72 9.56 0.82
C GLU A 60 -2.95 8.88 0.21
N LYS A 61 -3.57 9.55 -0.76
CA LYS A 61 -4.73 9.00 -1.46
C LYS A 61 -4.31 7.99 -2.53
N ASN A 62 -5.23 7.12 -2.94
CA ASN A 62 -5.02 6.19 -4.06
C ASN A 62 -4.66 6.87 -5.40
N SER A 63 -5.01 8.15 -5.55
CA SER A 63 -4.72 8.99 -6.71
C SER A 63 -3.40 9.75 -6.60
N TYR A 64 -2.64 9.57 -5.53
CA TYR A 64 -1.33 10.18 -5.36
C TYR A 64 -0.40 9.79 -6.52
N ILE A 65 0.32 10.77 -7.04
CA ILE A 65 1.26 10.59 -8.15
C ILE A 65 2.67 10.72 -7.55
N MET A 66 3.51 9.71 -7.82
CA MET A 66 4.92 9.66 -7.37
C MET A 66 5.87 10.43 -8.29
#